data_AF-A0A2T1E1L7-F1
#
_entry.id   AF-A0A2T1E1L7-F1
#
_cell.length_a   1.000
_cell.length_b   1.000
_cell.length_c   1.000
_cell.angle_alpha   90.00
_cell.angle_beta   90.00
_cell.angle_gamma   90.00
#
_symmetry.space_group_name_H-M   'P 1'
#
loop_
_entity.id
_entity.type
_entity.pdbx_description
1 polymer ?
#
loop_
_entity_poly.entity_id
_entity_poly.type
_entity_poly.pdbx_seq_one_letter_code
_entity_poly.pdbx_strand_id
1 'polypeptide(L)'
;MNKWRIWFLLVLTTFLCCVQVPVVAKITDVATQVKTKTEILRRQLVAAQNLESAGLYRQACNTLLPVLKLAEFDCANLIDNQISPTQKAIIENLANSEISASGLRILGDVLRLTGALDNSKIMLNRSLAAAQNLQMDAAVSAAYLSLGNTQRAFGKRQEDIKKDADPNYEKALDFYERAIASSASTQQLQAKLNKLRLLVETKLDSDIGNLWQEIKSKVDNLPATTQSIYDRINFAESLGCLSMQVIEPHVDTIKWPFPPAVNRCAVKSPLHSVDS
;
A
#
# COMPACT_ATOMS: atom_id res chain seq x y z
N MET A 1 14.29 59.90 64.65
CA MET A 1 13.73 58.85 63.77
C MET A 1 14.75 58.54 62.68
N ASN A 2 15.15 57.27 62.60
CA ASN A 2 16.45 56.79 62.12
C ASN A 2 16.61 56.83 60.59
N LYS A 3 17.68 57.50 60.12
CA LYS A 3 18.17 57.53 58.73
C LYS A 3 18.84 56.23 58.26
N TRP A 4 18.70 55.13 59.02
CA TRP A 4 19.36 53.85 58.75
C TRP A 4 18.49 52.82 58.02
N ARG A 5 17.18 53.08 57.86
CA ARG A 5 16.24 52.14 57.20
C ARG A 5 16.18 52.26 55.67
N ILE A 6 16.79 53.29 55.08
CA ILE A 6 16.70 53.56 53.63
C ILE A 6 17.78 52.81 52.84
N TRP A 7 18.91 52.46 53.48
CA TRP A 7 20.00 51.74 52.80
C TRP A 7 19.81 50.23 52.68
N PHE A 8 18.83 49.64 53.37
CA PHE A 8 18.58 48.19 53.33
C PHE A 8 17.62 47.75 52.21
N LEU A 9 16.92 48.69 51.54
CA LEU A 9 15.96 48.38 50.47
C LEU A 9 16.55 48.48 49.05
N LEU A 10 17.79 48.94 48.90
CA LEU A 10 18.44 49.11 47.59
C LEU A 10 19.44 47.99 47.23
N VAL A 11 19.64 47.01 48.11
CA VAL A 11 20.55 45.86 47.86
C VAL A 11 19.77 44.57 47.51
N LEU A 12 18.44 44.56 47.64
CA LEU A 12 17.64 43.35 47.37
C LEU A 12 16.98 43.30 45.97
N THR A 13 17.14 44.33 45.13
CA THR A 13 16.50 44.39 43.80
C THR A 13 17.46 44.18 42.63
N THR A 14 18.77 44.08 42.87
CA THR A 14 19.78 43.87 41.82
C THR A 14 20.23 42.42 41.64
N PHE A 15 19.68 41.46 42.41
CA PHE A 15 20.02 40.04 42.29
C PHE A 15 18.96 39.18 41.58
N LEU A 16 17.90 39.80 41.04
CA LEU A 16 16.81 39.12 40.33
C LEU A 16 16.73 39.56 38.85
N CYS A 17 17.86 39.60 38.15
CA CYS A 17 17.86 39.92 36.70
C CYS A 17 18.82 39.10 35.84
N CYS A 18 19.48 38.07 36.38
CA CYS A 18 20.50 37.33 35.64
C CYS A 18 20.29 35.81 35.60
N VAL A 19 19.06 35.30 35.50
CA VAL A 19 18.82 33.91 35.06
C VAL A 19 17.51 33.80 34.26
N GLN A 20 17.40 34.52 33.15
CA GLN A 20 16.56 34.10 32.04
C GLN A 20 17.46 33.96 30.81
N VAL A 21 18.20 32.84 30.76
CA VAL A 21 18.76 32.36 29.51
C VAL A 21 17.56 32.11 28.57
N PRO A 22 17.53 32.66 27.35
CA PRO A 22 16.38 32.52 26.48
C PRO A 22 16.29 31.06 26.01
N VAL A 23 15.41 30.28 26.63
CA VAL A 23 15.04 28.92 26.21
C VAL A 23 14.48 28.91 24.76
N VAL A 24 14.06 30.07 24.27
CA VAL A 24 13.44 30.28 22.95
C VAL A 24 14.39 29.99 21.77
N ALA A 25 15.70 30.27 21.90
CA ALA A 25 16.66 30.06 20.81
C ALA A 25 16.95 28.58 20.52
N LYS A 26 16.77 27.70 21.52
CA LYS A 26 17.06 26.26 21.40
C LYS A 26 15.87 25.47 20.82
N ILE A 27 14.65 25.99 20.98
CA ILE A 27 13.42 25.36 20.48
C ILE A 27 13.30 25.53 18.96
N THR A 28 13.69 26.68 18.41
CA THR A 28 13.63 26.95 16.97
C THR A 28 14.63 26.10 16.18
N ASP A 29 15.84 25.90 16.69
CA ASP A 29 16.87 25.04 16.07
C ASP A 29 16.43 23.56 16.07
N VAL A 30 15.90 23.04 17.18
CA VAL A 30 15.41 21.64 17.23
C VAL A 30 14.19 21.43 16.34
N ALA A 31 13.23 22.35 16.33
CA ALA A 31 12.03 22.24 15.48
C ALA A 31 12.38 22.29 13.99
N THR A 32 13.34 23.12 13.59
CA THR A 32 13.82 23.20 12.20
C THR A 32 14.65 21.98 11.80
N GLN A 33 15.47 21.43 12.70
CA GLN A 33 16.19 20.17 12.49
C GLN A 33 15.26 18.95 12.37
N VAL A 34 14.21 18.87 13.19
CA VAL A 34 13.21 17.78 13.11
C VAL A 34 12.41 17.86 11.80
N LYS A 35 12.02 19.08 11.39
CA LYS A 35 11.32 19.30 10.12
C LYS A 35 12.20 18.90 8.92
N THR A 36 13.45 19.35 8.88
CA THR A 36 14.39 19.00 7.80
C THR A 36 14.68 17.50 7.74
N LYS A 37 14.84 16.83 8.89
CA LYS A 37 15.01 15.37 8.94
C LYS A 37 13.79 14.62 8.39
N THR A 38 12.58 15.07 8.73
CA THR A 38 11.34 14.44 8.22
C THR A 38 11.21 14.59 6.71
N GLU A 39 11.55 15.76 6.16
CA GLU A 39 11.53 15.98 4.70
C GLU A 39 12.55 15.12 3.96
N ILE A 40 13.73 14.86 4.54
CA ILE A 40 14.70 13.92 3.97
C ILE A 40 14.11 12.51 3.89
N LEU A 41 13.45 12.05 4.96
CA LEU A 41 12.81 10.73 4.97
C LEU A 41 11.66 10.63 3.94
N ARG A 42 10.82 11.66 3.82
CA ARG A 42 9.76 11.71 2.79
C ARG A 42 10.33 11.61 1.38
N ARG A 43 11.42 12.33 1.09
CA ARG A 43 12.10 12.23 -0.21
C ARG A 43 12.64 10.83 -0.48
N GLN A 44 13.16 10.14 0.53
CA GLN A 44 13.62 8.76 0.39
C GLN A 44 12.48 7.77 0.13
N LEU A 45 11.30 8.00 0.73
CA LEU A 45 10.09 7.22 0.42
C LEU A 45 9.69 7.38 -1.05
N VAL A 46 9.66 8.63 -1.54
CA VAL A 46 9.36 8.91 -2.96
C VAL A 46 10.41 8.27 -3.87
N ALA A 47 11.69 8.35 -3.52
CA ALA A 47 12.75 7.70 -4.28
C ALA A 47 12.57 6.17 -4.33
N ALA A 48 12.24 5.54 -3.21
CA ALA A 48 11.97 4.10 -3.16
C ALA A 48 10.75 3.71 -4.02
N GLN A 49 9.69 4.51 -4.02
CA GLN A 49 8.50 4.27 -4.84
C GLN A 49 8.78 4.44 -6.35
N ASN A 50 9.65 5.37 -6.72
CA ASN A 50 10.12 5.50 -8.10
C ASN A 50 10.97 4.29 -8.53
N LEU A 51 11.85 3.81 -7.64
CA LEU A 51 12.65 2.60 -7.87
C LEU A 51 11.76 1.36 -8.03
N GLU A 52 10.74 1.20 -7.19
CA GLU A 52 9.71 0.16 -7.33
C GLU A 52 9.04 0.22 -8.71
N SER A 53 8.57 1.40 -9.13
CA SER A 53 7.91 1.62 -10.42
C SER A 53 8.84 1.35 -11.62
N ALA A 54 10.15 1.47 -11.43
CA ALA A 54 11.17 1.15 -12.42
C ALA A 54 11.61 -0.33 -12.40
N GLY A 55 11.02 -1.16 -11.54
CA GLY A 55 11.39 -2.57 -11.37
C GLY A 55 12.68 -2.80 -10.57
N LEU A 56 13.26 -1.77 -9.97
CA LEU A 56 14.51 -1.82 -9.19
C LEU A 56 14.23 -2.22 -7.73
N TYR A 57 13.57 -3.37 -7.54
CA TYR A 57 13.02 -3.80 -6.25
C TYR A 57 14.06 -3.93 -5.13
N ARG A 58 15.23 -4.49 -5.42
CA ARG A 58 16.32 -4.60 -4.42
C ARG A 58 16.82 -3.23 -3.96
N GLN A 59 16.93 -2.27 -4.87
CA GLN A 59 17.34 -0.90 -4.54
C GLN A 59 16.26 -0.16 -3.76
N ALA A 60 14.98 -0.33 -4.12
CA ALA A 60 13.85 0.20 -3.37
C ALA A 60 13.85 -0.33 -1.93
N CYS A 61 14.01 -1.64 -1.76
CA CYS A 61 14.12 -2.29 -0.44
C CYS A 61 15.28 -1.71 0.38
N ASN A 62 16.51 -1.66 -0.18
CA ASN A 62 17.68 -1.14 0.53
C ASN A 62 17.53 0.35 0.91
N THR A 63 16.81 1.13 0.10
CA THR A 63 16.51 2.53 0.39
C THR A 63 15.56 2.69 1.58
N LEU A 64 14.64 1.73 1.77
CA LEU A 64 13.62 1.77 2.83
C LEU A 64 14.13 1.31 4.20
N LEU A 65 15.10 0.39 4.25
CA LEU A 65 15.57 -0.16 5.52
C LEU A 65 16.08 0.92 6.49
N PRO A 66 16.96 1.87 6.09
CA PRO A 66 17.39 2.95 6.99
C PRO A 66 16.24 3.90 7.37
N VAL A 67 15.32 4.18 6.44
CA VAL A 67 14.14 5.04 6.68
C VAL A 67 13.26 4.46 7.78
N LEU A 68 13.10 3.14 7.78
CA LEU A 68 12.32 2.38 8.76
C LEU A 68 13.08 2.03 10.03
N LYS A 69 14.35 2.44 10.15
CA LYS A 69 15.28 2.04 11.23
C LYS A 69 15.46 0.51 11.33
N LEU A 70 15.45 -0.16 10.18
CA LEU A 70 15.68 -1.59 10.00
C LEU A 70 17.03 -1.85 9.31
N ALA A 71 18.03 -0.99 9.54
CA ALA A 71 19.33 -1.07 8.84
C ALA A 71 20.11 -2.38 9.11
N GLU A 72 19.76 -3.10 10.17
CA GLU A 72 20.32 -4.43 10.49
C GLU A 72 19.67 -5.58 9.71
N PHE A 73 18.59 -5.30 8.98
CA PHE A 73 17.94 -6.27 8.12
C PHE A 73 18.69 -6.34 6.78
N ASP A 74 18.65 -7.51 6.15
CA ASP A 74 19.16 -7.69 4.79
C ASP A 74 18.00 -7.85 3.82
N CYS A 75 17.98 -7.05 2.76
CA CYS A 75 16.98 -7.17 1.71
C CYS A 75 17.02 -8.51 0.99
N ALA A 76 18.17 -9.17 0.88
CA ALA A 76 18.23 -10.52 0.31
C ALA A 76 17.39 -11.49 1.15
N ASN A 77 17.61 -11.50 2.47
CA ASN A 77 16.83 -12.32 3.40
C ASN A 77 15.34 -11.98 3.37
N LEU A 78 15.00 -10.69 3.32
CA LEU A 78 13.60 -10.26 3.22
C LEU A 78 12.93 -10.77 1.93
N ILE A 79 13.63 -10.71 0.79
CA ILE A 79 13.13 -11.20 -0.49
C ILE A 79 13.02 -12.73 -0.49
N ASP A 80 13.91 -13.43 0.19
CA ASP A 80 13.90 -14.89 0.31
C ASP A 80 12.88 -15.43 1.35
N ASN A 81 11.95 -14.59 1.82
CA ASN A 81 10.99 -14.89 2.89
C ASN A 81 11.63 -15.30 4.23
N GLN A 82 12.83 -14.80 4.53
CA GLN A 82 13.55 -15.09 5.77
C GLN A 82 13.41 -13.94 6.76
N ILE A 83 12.45 -14.05 7.68
CA ILE A 83 12.31 -13.20 8.87
C ILE A 83 12.36 -14.07 10.11
N SER A 84 13.29 -13.79 11.01
CA SER A 84 13.36 -14.46 12.32
C SER A 84 12.25 -13.96 13.27
N PRO A 85 11.90 -14.73 14.32
CA PRO A 85 10.94 -14.27 15.33
C PRO A 85 11.34 -12.93 15.98
N THR A 86 12.63 -12.72 16.23
CA THR A 86 13.16 -11.46 16.78
C THR A 86 12.96 -10.29 15.81
N GLN A 87 13.26 -10.50 14.53
CA GLN A 87 13.03 -9.49 13.49
C GLN A 87 11.55 -9.14 13.35
N LYS A 88 10.67 -10.14 13.40
CA LYS A 88 9.22 -9.93 13.41
C LYS A 88 8.78 -9.08 14.58
N ALA A 89 9.28 -9.35 15.79
CA ALA A 89 8.99 -8.54 16.97
C ALA A 89 9.48 -7.09 16.84
N ILE A 90 10.65 -6.86 16.22
CA ILE A 90 11.15 -5.50 15.92
C ILE A 90 10.16 -4.76 15.01
N ILE A 91 9.71 -5.41 13.93
CA ILE A 91 8.73 -4.81 12.99
C ILE A 91 7.42 -4.50 13.70
N GLU A 92 6.89 -5.45 14.48
CA GLU A 92 5.64 -5.30 15.23
C GLU A 92 5.68 -4.11 16.20
N ASN A 93 6.85 -3.87 16.83
CA ASN A 93 7.06 -2.80 17.79
C ASN A 93 7.62 -1.49 17.20
N LEU A 94 7.74 -1.37 15.88
CA LEU A 94 8.13 -0.10 15.26
C LEU A 94 7.22 1.03 15.74
N ALA A 95 7.73 2.26 15.90
CA ALA A 95 6.88 3.38 16.32
C ALA A 95 5.86 3.73 15.23
N ASN A 96 4.63 4.08 15.63
CA ASN A 96 3.63 4.61 14.71
C ASN A 96 4.04 6.02 14.24
N SER A 97 4.20 6.19 12.92
CA SER A 97 4.43 7.49 12.28
C SER A 97 3.96 7.43 10.82
N GLU A 98 3.74 8.58 10.20
CA GLU A 98 3.45 8.67 8.76
C GLU A 98 4.53 7.97 7.91
N ILE A 99 5.80 8.16 8.29
CA ILE A 99 6.97 7.57 7.62
C ILE A 99 6.96 6.05 7.74
N SER A 100 6.69 5.51 8.95
CA SER A 100 6.65 4.06 9.14
C SER A 100 5.44 3.44 8.44
N ALA A 101 4.25 4.06 8.50
CA ALA A 101 3.08 3.59 7.76
C ALA A 101 3.36 3.52 6.25
N SER A 102 3.83 4.63 5.66
CA SER A 102 4.09 4.69 4.22
C SER A 102 5.26 3.81 3.79
N GLY A 103 6.36 3.82 4.54
CA GLY A 103 7.56 3.03 4.21
C GLY A 103 7.33 1.53 4.33
N LEU A 104 6.60 1.06 5.35
CA LEU A 104 6.23 -0.35 5.49
C LEU A 104 5.29 -0.78 4.36
N ARG A 105 4.37 0.10 3.93
CA ARG A 105 3.50 -0.19 2.78
C ARG A 105 4.33 -0.42 1.52
N ILE A 106 5.21 0.53 1.17
CA ILE A 106 6.05 0.44 -0.03
C ILE A 106 6.97 -0.79 0.06
N LEU A 107 7.55 -1.07 1.23
CA LEU A 107 8.38 -2.27 1.41
C LEU A 107 7.54 -3.55 1.20
N GLY A 108 6.32 -3.59 1.71
CA GLY A 108 5.39 -4.69 1.47
C GLY A 108 5.06 -4.88 -0.02
N ASP A 109 4.82 -3.79 -0.75
CA ASP A 109 4.60 -3.83 -2.20
C ASP A 109 5.82 -4.36 -2.96
N VAL A 110 7.02 -3.88 -2.63
CA VAL A 110 8.28 -4.40 -3.18
C VAL A 110 8.43 -5.91 -2.92
N LEU A 111 8.18 -6.34 -1.67
CA LEU A 111 8.27 -7.75 -1.29
C LEU A 111 7.25 -8.60 -2.07
N ARG A 112 6.01 -8.12 -2.22
CA ARG A 112 5.01 -8.78 -3.06
C ARG A 112 5.48 -8.93 -4.51
N LEU A 113 6.05 -7.88 -5.10
CA LEU A 113 6.53 -7.89 -6.49
C LEU A 113 7.71 -8.86 -6.70
N THR A 114 8.50 -9.11 -5.65
CA THR A 114 9.58 -10.12 -5.67
C THR A 114 9.11 -11.54 -5.33
N GLY A 115 7.84 -11.75 -4.99
CA GLY A 115 7.30 -13.05 -4.56
C GLY A 115 7.50 -13.35 -3.06
N ALA A 116 8.01 -12.41 -2.28
CA ALA A 116 8.14 -12.51 -0.83
C ALA A 116 6.79 -12.26 -0.11
N LEU A 117 5.78 -13.09 -0.41
CA LEU A 117 4.39 -12.81 -0.06
C LEU A 117 4.13 -12.86 1.46
N ASP A 118 4.80 -13.75 2.20
CA ASP A 118 4.66 -13.83 3.66
C ASP A 118 5.24 -12.60 4.33
N ASN A 119 6.45 -12.19 3.91
CA ASN A 119 7.09 -10.98 4.41
C ASN A 119 6.33 -9.72 4.00
N SER A 120 5.78 -9.67 2.78
CA SER A 120 4.87 -8.60 2.34
C SER A 120 3.71 -8.44 3.32
N LYS A 121 3.00 -9.54 3.63
CA LYS A 121 1.87 -9.53 4.56
C LYS A 121 2.27 -9.01 5.94
N ILE A 122 3.44 -9.38 6.46
CA ILE A 122 3.95 -8.86 7.74
C ILE A 122 4.12 -7.34 7.70
N MET A 123 4.81 -6.81 6.69
CA MET A 123 5.04 -5.36 6.56
C MET A 123 3.73 -4.59 6.38
N LEU A 124 2.84 -5.11 5.54
CA LEU A 124 1.55 -4.47 5.23
C LEU A 124 0.60 -4.47 6.43
N ASN A 125 0.57 -5.53 7.23
CA ASN A 125 -0.21 -5.55 8.47
C ASN A 125 0.30 -4.51 9.46
N ARG A 126 1.63 -4.37 9.60
CA ARG A 126 2.19 -3.35 10.47
C ARG A 126 1.91 -1.94 9.95
N SER A 127 2.01 -1.73 8.64
CA SER A 127 1.62 -0.49 7.97
C SER A 127 0.17 -0.12 8.26
N LEU A 128 -0.76 -1.07 8.09
CA LEU A 128 -2.18 -0.87 8.36
C LEU A 128 -2.41 -0.48 9.81
N ALA A 129 -1.81 -1.21 10.76
CA ALA A 129 -1.90 -0.88 12.18
C ALA A 129 -1.38 0.52 12.50
N ALA A 130 -0.26 0.95 11.89
CA ALA A 130 0.24 2.32 12.06
C ALA A 130 -0.74 3.36 11.54
N ALA A 131 -1.26 3.17 10.31
CA ALA A 131 -2.20 4.09 9.69
C ALA A 131 -3.51 4.20 10.48
N GLN A 132 -4.04 3.09 11.00
CA GLN A 132 -5.25 3.06 11.83
C GLN A 132 -5.05 3.79 13.15
N ASN A 133 -3.95 3.53 13.86
CA ASN A 133 -3.62 4.22 15.11
C ASN A 133 -3.46 5.74 14.93
N LEU A 134 -2.98 6.17 13.77
CA LEU A 134 -2.83 7.58 13.42
C LEU A 134 -4.07 8.19 12.75
N GLN A 135 -5.13 7.40 12.55
CA GLN A 135 -6.38 7.83 11.90
C GLN A 135 -6.15 8.43 10.49
N MET A 136 -5.21 7.85 9.74
CA MET A 136 -4.85 8.29 8.39
C MET A 136 -5.64 7.52 7.33
N ASP A 137 -6.87 7.94 7.05
CA ASP A 137 -7.79 7.23 6.16
C ASP A 137 -7.19 6.85 4.80
N ALA A 138 -6.45 7.77 4.17
CA ALA A 138 -5.77 7.51 2.89
C ALA A 138 -4.70 6.41 3.00
N ALA A 139 -3.94 6.40 4.09
CA ALA A 139 -2.93 5.36 4.33
C ALA A 139 -3.57 4.02 4.70
N VAL A 140 -4.72 4.03 5.40
CA VAL A 140 -5.51 2.83 5.68
C VAL A 140 -6.02 2.21 4.38
N SER A 141 -6.63 3.01 3.49
CA SER A 141 -7.10 2.55 2.18
C SER A 141 -5.95 1.97 1.35
N ALA A 142 -4.81 2.66 1.30
CA ALA A 142 -3.63 2.19 0.58
C ALA A 142 -3.06 0.87 1.13
N ALA A 143 -3.04 0.70 2.47
CA ALA A 143 -2.60 -0.54 3.09
C ALA A 143 -3.54 -1.70 2.76
N TYR A 144 -4.86 -1.47 2.82
CA TYR A 144 -5.85 -2.49 2.42
C TYR A 144 -5.73 -2.87 0.95
N LEU A 145 -5.58 -1.90 0.05
CA LEU A 145 -5.34 -2.18 -1.37
C LEU A 145 -4.11 -3.07 -1.57
N SER A 146 -3.01 -2.78 -0.88
CA SER A 146 -1.76 -3.55 -0.96
C SER A 146 -1.90 -4.96 -0.39
N LEU A 147 -2.67 -5.11 0.70
CA LEU A 147 -3.01 -6.42 1.29
C LEU A 147 -3.88 -7.25 0.32
N GLY A 148 -4.86 -6.64 -0.34
CA GLY A 148 -5.66 -7.28 -1.37
C GLY A 148 -4.81 -7.78 -2.54
N ASN A 149 -3.88 -6.94 -3.02
CA ASN A 149 -2.93 -7.33 -4.05
C ASN A 149 -2.04 -8.51 -3.63
N THR A 150 -1.62 -8.52 -2.36
CA THR A 150 -0.81 -9.62 -1.79
C THR A 150 -1.62 -10.91 -1.68
N GLN A 151 -2.88 -10.85 -1.24
CA GLN A 151 -3.75 -12.02 -1.20
C GLN A 151 -4.06 -12.57 -2.59
N ARG A 152 -4.29 -11.70 -3.58
CA ARG A 152 -4.44 -12.13 -4.97
C ARG A 152 -3.18 -12.84 -5.48
N ALA A 153 -1.99 -12.34 -5.14
CA ALA A 153 -0.74 -13.02 -5.49
C ALA A 153 -0.59 -14.39 -4.80
N PHE A 154 -1.05 -14.54 -3.55
CA PHE A 154 -1.13 -15.85 -2.90
C PHE A 154 -2.09 -16.78 -3.65
N GLY A 155 -3.28 -16.33 -4.01
CA GLY A 155 -4.24 -17.15 -4.78
C GLY A 155 -3.66 -17.61 -6.11
N LYS A 156 -2.99 -16.72 -6.85
CA LYS A 156 -2.31 -17.10 -8.10
C LYS A 156 -1.21 -18.13 -7.90
N ARG A 157 -0.40 -18.01 -6.84
CA ARG A 157 0.58 -19.03 -6.47
C ARG A 157 -0.09 -20.39 -6.19
N GLN A 158 -1.24 -20.40 -5.52
CA GLN A 158 -1.97 -21.62 -5.22
C GLN A 158 -2.51 -22.28 -6.50
N GLU A 159 -3.08 -21.49 -7.42
CA GLU A 159 -3.47 -21.95 -8.76
C GLU A 159 -2.29 -22.59 -9.50
N ASP A 160 -1.12 -21.93 -9.53
CA ASP A 160 0.07 -22.40 -10.24
C ASP A 160 0.52 -23.79 -9.75
N ILE A 161 0.31 -24.09 -8.46
CA ILE A 161 0.62 -25.38 -7.85
C ILE A 161 -0.61 -26.30 -7.71
N LYS A 162 -1.70 -25.99 -8.41
CA LYS A 162 -2.96 -26.76 -8.45
C LYS A 162 -3.58 -27.00 -7.07
N LYS A 163 -3.50 -26.00 -6.19
CA LYS A 163 -4.17 -25.98 -4.89
C LYS A 163 -5.35 -25.02 -4.91
N ASP A 164 -6.23 -25.17 -3.92
CA ASP A 164 -7.34 -24.26 -3.69
C ASP A 164 -6.82 -22.83 -3.44
N ALA A 165 -7.29 -21.92 -4.30
CA ALA A 165 -6.94 -20.51 -4.31
C ALA A 165 -8.10 -19.62 -3.81
N ASP A 166 -9.32 -20.16 -3.72
CA ASP A 166 -10.52 -19.41 -3.38
C ASP A 166 -10.42 -18.69 -2.03
N PRO A 167 -9.88 -19.32 -0.96
CA PRO A 167 -9.71 -18.63 0.33
C PRO A 167 -8.82 -17.39 0.24
N ASN A 168 -7.85 -17.37 -0.68
CA ASN A 168 -7.00 -16.20 -0.89
C ASN A 168 -7.70 -15.14 -1.73
N TYR A 169 -8.46 -15.52 -2.76
CA TYR A 169 -9.23 -14.57 -3.56
C TYR A 169 -10.38 -13.93 -2.78
N GLU A 170 -11.07 -14.66 -1.92
CA GLU A 170 -12.09 -14.10 -1.02
C GLU A 170 -11.49 -13.06 -0.07
N LYS A 171 -10.32 -13.34 0.51
CA LYS A 171 -9.59 -12.36 1.33
C LYS A 171 -9.15 -11.15 0.52
N ALA A 172 -8.73 -11.34 -0.73
CA ALA A 172 -8.39 -10.22 -1.60
C ALA A 172 -9.59 -9.32 -1.87
N LEU A 173 -10.76 -9.91 -2.14
CA LEU A 173 -12.02 -9.18 -2.31
C LEU A 173 -12.41 -8.39 -1.05
N ASP A 174 -12.35 -9.00 0.14
CA ASP A 174 -12.61 -8.30 1.42
C ASP A 174 -11.69 -7.08 1.59
N PHE A 175 -10.40 -7.23 1.31
CA PHE A 175 -9.46 -6.12 1.39
C PHE A 175 -9.75 -5.01 0.37
N TYR A 176 -10.14 -5.35 -0.85
CA TYR A 176 -10.55 -4.33 -1.83
C TYR A 176 -11.80 -3.59 -1.39
N GLU A 177 -12.80 -4.28 -0.82
CA GLU A 177 -14.00 -3.63 -0.29
C GLU A 177 -13.67 -2.67 0.85
N ARG A 178 -12.79 -3.07 1.78
CA ARG A 178 -12.31 -2.17 2.85
C ARG A 178 -11.56 -0.96 2.32
N ALA A 179 -10.79 -1.12 1.24
CA ALA A 179 -10.13 -0.01 0.58
C ALA A 179 -11.14 0.94 -0.10
N ILE A 180 -12.20 0.40 -0.71
CA ILE A 180 -13.29 1.16 -1.36
C ILE A 180 -14.12 1.94 -0.33
N ALA A 181 -14.43 1.33 0.82
CA ALA A 181 -15.24 1.92 1.87
C ALA A 181 -14.54 3.06 2.63
N SER A 182 -13.22 3.21 2.47
CA SER A 182 -12.48 4.32 3.07
C SER A 182 -12.88 5.66 2.45
N SER A 183 -12.97 6.69 3.28
CA SER A 183 -13.30 8.08 2.93
C SER A 183 -12.29 8.72 1.94
N ALA A 184 -11.10 8.14 1.80
CA ALA A 184 -10.05 8.65 0.92
C ALA A 184 -10.28 8.25 -0.55
N SER A 185 -10.38 9.23 -1.44
CA SER A 185 -10.80 9.05 -2.83
C SER A 185 -9.76 8.43 -3.76
N THR A 186 -8.47 8.57 -3.46
CA THR A 186 -7.38 8.28 -4.42
C THR A 186 -7.15 6.79 -4.66
N GLN A 187 -7.39 5.92 -3.67
CA GLN A 187 -7.20 4.47 -3.80
C GLN A 187 -8.47 3.72 -4.20
N GLN A 188 -9.64 4.36 -4.10
CA GLN A 188 -10.91 3.72 -4.43
C GLN A 188 -10.96 3.24 -5.88
N LEU A 189 -10.45 4.03 -6.83
CA LEU A 189 -10.48 3.62 -8.24
C LEU A 189 -9.64 2.37 -8.47
N GLN A 190 -8.41 2.34 -7.96
CA GLN A 190 -7.53 1.18 -8.07
C GLN A 190 -8.11 -0.06 -7.40
N ALA A 191 -8.74 0.10 -6.23
CA ALA A 191 -9.41 -1.00 -5.54
C ALA A 191 -10.61 -1.54 -6.33
N LYS A 192 -11.44 -0.66 -6.91
CA LYS A 192 -12.55 -1.06 -7.80
C LYS A 192 -12.04 -1.81 -9.04
N LEU A 193 -10.99 -1.30 -9.69
CA LEU A 193 -10.35 -1.93 -10.84
C LEU A 193 -9.84 -3.34 -10.47
N ASN A 194 -9.11 -3.45 -9.35
CA ASN A 194 -8.54 -4.73 -8.92
C ASN A 194 -9.62 -5.73 -8.49
N LYS A 195 -10.70 -5.26 -7.85
CA LYS A 195 -11.87 -6.07 -7.52
C LYS A 195 -12.56 -6.59 -8.78
N LEU A 196 -12.88 -5.71 -9.74
CA LEU A 196 -13.53 -6.11 -10.98
C LEU A 196 -12.67 -7.13 -11.73
N ARG A 197 -11.38 -6.84 -11.89
CA ARG A 197 -10.42 -7.74 -12.53
C ARG A 197 -10.38 -9.11 -11.87
N LEU A 198 -10.34 -9.16 -10.53
CA LEU A 198 -10.32 -10.43 -9.83
C LEU A 198 -11.61 -11.23 -10.07
N LEU A 199 -12.77 -10.58 -9.96
CA LEU A 199 -14.07 -11.24 -10.18
C LEU A 199 -14.17 -11.87 -11.57
N VAL A 200 -13.78 -11.14 -12.62
CA VAL A 200 -13.88 -11.63 -14.00
C VAL A 200 -12.82 -12.69 -14.35
N GLU A 201 -11.71 -12.73 -13.63
CA GLU A 201 -10.65 -13.74 -13.81
C GLU A 201 -10.95 -15.05 -13.06
N THR A 202 -11.62 -15.00 -11.90
CA THR A 202 -11.70 -16.18 -11.00
C THR A 202 -13.12 -16.67 -10.73
N LYS A 203 -14.15 -15.86 -11.01
CA LYS A 203 -15.53 -16.20 -10.64
C LYS A 203 -16.47 -15.94 -11.81
N LEU A 204 -16.68 -16.98 -12.61
CA LEU A 204 -17.70 -17.03 -13.64
C LEU A 204 -19.08 -16.67 -13.05
N ASP A 205 -19.88 -15.90 -13.79
CA ASP A 205 -21.22 -15.47 -13.38
C ASP A 205 -21.29 -14.66 -12.06
N SER A 206 -20.18 -14.04 -11.64
CA SER A 206 -20.20 -13.13 -10.49
C SER A 206 -21.18 -11.99 -10.69
N ASP A 207 -22.00 -11.71 -9.68
CA ASP A 207 -22.74 -10.45 -9.63
C ASP A 207 -21.77 -9.30 -9.37
N ILE A 208 -21.39 -8.61 -10.45
CA ILE A 208 -20.57 -7.40 -10.42
C ILE A 208 -21.43 -6.14 -10.25
N GLY A 209 -22.75 -6.26 -10.19
CA GLY A 209 -23.71 -5.15 -10.08
C GLY A 209 -23.40 -4.00 -11.04
N ASN A 210 -23.29 -2.79 -10.48
CA ASN A 210 -22.96 -1.58 -11.24
C ASN A 210 -21.46 -1.22 -11.25
N LEU A 211 -20.58 -2.14 -10.81
CA LEU A 211 -19.17 -1.85 -10.60
C LEU A 211 -18.46 -1.34 -11.86
N TRP A 212 -18.77 -1.91 -13.03
CA TRP A 212 -18.14 -1.51 -14.28
C TRP A 212 -18.60 -0.11 -14.73
N GLN A 213 -19.87 0.26 -14.53
CA GLN A 213 -20.37 1.61 -14.84
C GLN A 213 -19.72 2.64 -13.93
N GLU A 214 -19.61 2.32 -12.62
CA GLU A 214 -18.95 3.19 -11.66
C GLU A 214 -17.48 3.45 -12.03
N ILE A 215 -16.75 2.39 -12.42
CA ILE A 215 -15.37 2.51 -12.91
C ILE A 215 -15.32 3.35 -14.18
N LYS A 216 -16.19 3.08 -15.16
CA LYS A 216 -16.24 3.82 -16.43
C LYS A 216 -16.37 5.33 -16.20
N SER A 217 -17.29 5.75 -15.32
CA SER A 217 -17.52 7.16 -15.02
C SER A 217 -16.27 7.89 -14.51
N LYS A 218 -15.38 7.18 -13.81
CA LYS A 218 -14.11 7.69 -13.31
C LYS A 218 -13.01 7.61 -14.37
N VAL A 219 -12.88 6.47 -15.04
CA VAL A 219 -11.81 6.18 -16.02
C VAL A 219 -11.90 7.09 -17.24
N ASP A 220 -13.11 7.42 -17.72
CA ASP A 220 -13.30 8.29 -18.89
C ASP A 220 -12.62 9.66 -18.69
N ASN A 221 -12.66 10.18 -17.45
CA ASN A 221 -12.21 11.52 -17.07
C ASN A 221 -10.77 11.58 -16.52
N LEU A 222 -10.02 10.48 -16.56
CA LEU A 222 -8.66 10.46 -16.02
C LEU A 222 -7.70 11.34 -16.85
N PRO A 223 -6.79 12.10 -16.21
CA PRO A 223 -5.78 12.88 -16.89
C PRO A 223 -4.81 12.00 -17.69
N ALA A 224 -4.10 12.58 -18.66
CA ALA A 224 -3.09 11.87 -19.43
C ALA A 224 -1.82 11.65 -18.58
N THR A 225 -1.79 10.57 -17.80
CA THR A 225 -0.64 10.13 -17.01
C THR A 225 -0.36 8.65 -17.24
N THR A 226 0.85 8.19 -16.91
CA THR A 226 1.21 6.77 -16.98
C THR A 226 0.27 5.89 -16.15
N GLN A 227 -0.08 6.32 -14.93
CA GLN A 227 -1.02 5.60 -14.08
C GLN A 227 -2.39 5.47 -14.76
N SER A 228 -2.89 6.57 -15.34
CA SER A 228 -4.18 6.57 -16.03
C SER A 228 -4.20 5.67 -17.27
N ILE A 229 -3.07 5.48 -17.95
CA ILE A 229 -2.93 4.49 -19.02
C ILE A 229 -3.09 3.08 -18.45
N TYR A 230 -2.39 2.75 -17.36
CA TYR A 230 -2.53 1.44 -16.71
C TYR A 230 -3.94 1.18 -16.18
N ASP A 231 -4.60 2.19 -15.64
CA ASP A 231 -5.99 2.09 -15.18
C ASP A 231 -6.95 1.78 -16.35
N ARG A 232 -6.76 2.47 -17.49
CA ARG A 232 -7.54 2.23 -18.72
C ARG A 232 -7.28 0.84 -19.30
N ILE A 233 -6.04 0.36 -19.30
CA ILE A 233 -5.68 -1.00 -19.73
C ILE A 233 -6.35 -2.04 -18.83
N ASN A 234 -6.20 -1.91 -17.51
CA ASN A 234 -6.81 -2.83 -16.54
C ASN A 234 -8.34 -2.91 -16.72
N PHE A 235 -8.99 -1.76 -16.92
CA PHE A 235 -10.42 -1.73 -17.18
C PHE A 235 -10.79 -2.39 -18.51
N ALA A 236 -10.06 -2.10 -19.59
CA ALA A 236 -10.29 -2.71 -20.91
C ALA A 236 -10.13 -4.24 -20.88
N GLU A 237 -9.10 -4.76 -20.20
CA GLU A 237 -8.93 -6.21 -19.98
C GLU A 237 -10.14 -6.82 -19.26
N SER A 238 -10.62 -6.15 -18.21
CA SER A 238 -11.77 -6.62 -17.44
C SER A 238 -13.07 -6.63 -18.27
N LEU A 239 -13.29 -5.59 -19.06
CA LEU A 239 -14.43 -5.52 -20.01
C LEU A 239 -14.33 -6.60 -21.09
N GLY A 240 -13.11 -6.92 -21.54
CA GLY A 240 -12.86 -8.05 -22.44
C GLY A 240 -13.36 -9.37 -21.85
N CYS A 241 -13.03 -9.66 -20.59
CA CYS A 241 -13.54 -10.85 -19.91
C CYS A 241 -15.06 -10.87 -19.80
N LEU A 242 -15.68 -9.75 -19.41
CA LEU A 242 -17.15 -9.66 -19.34
C LEU A 242 -17.80 -9.90 -20.71
N SER A 243 -17.22 -9.34 -21.78
CA SER A 243 -17.74 -9.55 -23.13
C SER A 243 -17.69 -11.03 -23.53
N MET A 244 -16.63 -11.74 -23.16
CA MET A 244 -16.53 -13.18 -23.43
C MET A 244 -17.60 -13.97 -22.69
N GLN A 245 -17.81 -13.68 -21.41
CA GLN A 245 -18.83 -14.36 -20.59
C GLN A 245 -20.26 -14.15 -21.13
N VAL A 246 -20.53 -13.01 -21.77
CA VAL A 246 -21.83 -12.71 -22.41
C VAL A 246 -21.98 -13.36 -23.80
N ILE A 247 -20.89 -13.52 -24.54
CA ILE A 247 -20.87 -14.10 -25.91
C ILE A 247 -20.95 -15.65 -25.89
N GLU A 248 -20.96 -16.28 -24.70
CA GLU A 248 -20.92 -17.74 -24.52
C GLU A 248 -22.01 -18.60 -25.19
N PRO A 249 -23.19 -18.13 -25.67
CA PRO A 249 -24.06 -19.01 -26.45
C PRO A 249 -23.48 -19.46 -27.81
N HIS A 250 -22.33 -18.93 -28.27
CA HIS A 250 -21.81 -19.16 -29.64
C HIS A 250 -20.29 -19.45 -29.75
N VAL A 251 -19.61 -19.82 -28.65
CA VAL A 251 -18.13 -19.96 -28.62
C VAL A 251 -17.60 -21.04 -29.57
N ASP A 252 -18.42 -22.02 -29.95
CA ASP A 252 -18.10 -23.05 -30.97
C ASP A 252 -17.77 -22.45 -32.36
N THR A 253 -18.10 -21.19 -32.60
CA THR A 253 -17.85 -20.49 -33.87
C THR A 253 -16.67 -19.52 -33.86
N ILE A 254 -16.06 -19.25 -32.69
CA ILE A 254 -14.96 -18.29 -32.57
C ILE A 254 -13.63 -19.01 -32.82
N LYS A 255 -13.05 -18.77 -34.01
CA LYS A 255 -11.72 -19.29 -34.34
C LYS A 255 -10.63 -18.67 -33.45
N TRP A 256 -9.89 -19.56 -32.78
CA TRP A 256 -8.70 -19.31 -31.96
C TRP A 256 -7.56 -18.68 -32.79
N PRO A 257 -6.66 -17.86 -32.19
CA PRO A 257 -6.51 -17.55 -30.77
C PRO A 257 -7.25 -16.28 -30.32
N PHE A 258 -7.74 -16.31 -29.08
CA PHE A 258 -8.20 -15.11 -28.40
C PHE A 258 -7.02 -14.14 -28.12
N PRO A 259 -7.28 -12.82 -27.99
CA PRO A 259 -6.26 -11.87 -27.58
C PRO A 259 -5.61 -12.28 -26.24
N PRO A 260 -4.29 -12.08 -26.03
CA PRO A 260 -3.64 -12.40 -24.76
C PRO A 260 -4.31 -11.78 -23.52
N ALA A 261 -4.99 -10.64 -23.71
CA ALA A 261 -5.76 -9.93 -22.70
C ALA A 261 -6.86 -10.78 -22.05
N VAL A 262 -7.38 -11.79 -22.74
CA VAL A 262 -8.50 -12.62 -22.25
C VAL A 262 -8.11 -14.05 -21.88
N ASN A 263 -6.83 -14.42 -22.01
CA ASN A 263 -6.33 -15.75 -21.62
C ASN A 263 -6.50 -16.06 -20.13
N ARG A 264 -6.78 -15.04 -19.31
CA ARG A 264 -6.95 -15.17 -17.85
C ARG A 264 -8.40 -15.06 -17.40
N CYS A 265 -9.34 -14.91 -18.32
CA CYS A 265 -10.75 -14.78 -17.98
C CYS A 265 -11.32 -16.12 -17.51
N ALA A 266 -12.22 -16.06 -16.53
CA ALA A 266 -13.08 -17.20 -16.23
C ALA A 266 -14.06 -17.38 -17.41
N VAL A 267 -13.98 -18.53 -18.08
CA VAL A 267 -14.82 -18.92 -19.23
C VAL A 267 -15.33 -20.34 -19.03
N LYS A 268 -16.53 -20.66 -19.52
CA LYS A 268 -17.00 -22.06 -19.60
C LYS A 268 -16.16 -22.78 -20.65
N SER A 269 -15.46 -23.85 -20.26
CA SER A 269 -14.76 -24.69 -21.24
C SER A 269 -15.77 -25.37 -22.17
N PRO A 270 -15.59 -25.30 -23.51
CA PRO A 270 -16.38 -26.11 -24.45
C PRO A 270 -16.07 -27.62 -24.37
N LEU A 271 -15.02 -28.02 -23.65
CA LEU A 271 -14.41 -29.35 -23.75
C LEU A 271 -14.83 -30.35 -22.66
N HIS A 272 -16.06 -30.29 -22.15
CA HIS A 272 -16.61 -31.35 -21.28
C HIS A 272 -18.06 -31.76 -21.62
N SER A 273 -18.37 -31.87 -22.91
CA SER A 273 -19.54 -32.64 -23.36
C SER A 273 -19.19 -33.58 -24.52
N VAL A 274 -18.13 -34.38 -24.35
CA VAL A 274 -17.98 -35.61 -25.11
C VAL A 274 -17.77 -36.74 -24.11
N ASP A 275 -18.89 -37.43 -23.86
CA ASP A 275 -19.06 -38.80 -23.38
C ASP A 275 -17.91 -39.49 -22.64
N SER A 276 -18.21 -39.89 -21.39
CA SER A 276 -18.01 -41.27 -20.92
C SER A 276 -18.88 -41.54 -19.70
#